data_AF-A0A938SSQ1-F1
#
_entry.id   AF-A0A938SSQ1-F1
#
_cell.length_a   1.000
_cell.length_b   1.000
_cell.length_c   1.000
_cell.angle_alpha   90.00
_cell.angle_beta   90.00
_cell.angle_gamma   90.00
#
_symmetry.space_group_name_H-M   'P 1'
#
loop_
_entity.id
_entity.type
_entity.pdbx_description
1 polymer ?
#
loop_
_entity_poly.entity_id
_entity_poly.type
_entity_poly.pdbx_seq_one_letter_code
_entity_poly.pdbx_strand_id
1 'polypeptide(L)'
;MSTPIQAKICSRCGEDCSNKPRQKDRQGRYVCADCASTRAPQPPPDGTIPLADDAGPIGVAPYDPSPAPIPGVAAPGIEARLGSSGCPSCGYDLRGLKKARCPECGMLLTRGEVRRVREEQDSRRVARRAYLRPAVIAGACMLPLAVLLGFSAGVDGLLAVAAGVGGGTLAAGVIYVFCGLVFLGFDPPLRLVAVQLAAVVSGTLLTLVLLVGGLALVGGMPTTLLRFGVPALVCVVLVHSELDLELQDAGILGIPTALAVLVVWTIVAHNLL
;
A
#
# COMPACT_ATOMS: atom_id res chain seq x y z
N MET A 1 18.05 30.21 -42.97
CA MET A 1 17.76 30.35 -41.53
C MET A 1 18.71 29.44 -40.78
N SER A 2 19.66 30.00 -40.02
CA SER A 2 20.63 29.24 -39.24
C SER A 2 20.00 28.78 -37.93
N THR A 3 19.98 27.48 -37.68
CA THR A 3 19.50 26.87 -36.43
C THR A 3 20.36 27.38 -35.26
N PRO A 4 19.75 27.84 -34.15
CA PRO A 4 20.52 28.29 -33.00
C PRO A 4 21.38 27.15 -32.46
N ILE A 5 22.70 27.39 -32.37
CA ILE A 5 23.66 26.43 -31.83
C ILE A 5 23.41 26.34 -30.33
N GLN A 6 22.95 25.18 -29.86
CA GLN A 6 22.71 24.91 -28.44
C GLN A 6 24.07 24.86 -27.71
N ALA A 7 24.26 25.73 -26.72
CA ALA A 7 25.50 25.81 -25.94
C ALA A 7 25.75 24.51 -25.16
N LYS A 8 26.99 23.99 -25.22
CA LYS A 8 27.37 22.71 -24.59
C LYS A 8 28.00 22.98 -23.22
N ILE A 9 27.15 23.17 -22.21
CA ILE A 9 27.57 23.54 -20.85
C ILE A 9 27.96 22.29 -20.03
N CYS A 10 29.05 22.37 -19.26
CA CYS A 10 29.46 21.31 -18.33
C CYS A 10 28.47 21.18 -17.17
N SER A 11 28.00 19.97 -16.87
CA SER A 11 27.09 19.69 -15.75
C SER A 11 27.71 19.85 -14.35
N ARG A 12 29.04 19.98 -14.24
CA ARG A 12 29.75 20.18 -12.96
C ARG A 12 30.12 21.64 -12.69
N CYS A 13 30.81 22.31 -13.62
CA CYS A 13 31.30 23.67 -13.42
C CYS A 13 30.46 24.77 -14.09
N GLY A 14 29.54 24.43 -15.01
CA GLY A 14 28.71 25.42 -15.69
C GLY A 14 29.41 26.21 -16.82
N GLU A 15 30.67 25.91 -17.16
CA GLU A 15 31.36 26.55 -18.29
C GLU A 15 30.93 25.96 -19.65
N ASP A 16 30.97 26.79 -20.70
CA ASP A 16 30.78 26.33 -22.09
C ASP A 16 31.98 25.50 -22.56
N CYS A 17 31.70 24.25 -22.91
CA CYS A 17 32.65 23.25 -23.35
C CYS A 17 32.60 23.00 -24.86
N SER A 18 32.02 23.94 -25.63
CA SER A 18 31.93 23.82 -27.08
C SER A 18 33.32 23.64 -27.74
N ASN A 19 34.34 24.32 -27.19
CA ASN A 19 35.74 24.29 -27.66
C ASN A 19 36.72 23.57 -26.74
N LYS A 20 36.25 22.84 -25.71
CA LYS A 20 37.09 22.10 -24.76
C LYS A 20 36.87 20.58 -24.91
N PRO A 21 37.87 19.73 -24.61
CA PRO A 21 37.68 18.28 -24.53
C PRO A 21 36.64 17.95 -23.45
N ARG A 22 35.68 17.08 -23.80
CA ARG A 22 34.50 16.77 -22.99
C ARG A 22 34.15 15.29 -23.09
N GLN A 23 33.56 14.76 -22.03
CA GLN A 23 33.03 13.39 -21.96
C GLN A 23 31.55 13.44 -21.59
N LYS A 24 30.74 12.48 -22.05
CA LYS A 24 29.36 12.33 -21.57
C LYS A 24 29.34 11.44 -20.33
N ASP A 25 28.57 11.83 -19.32
CA ASP A 25 28.30 10.96 -18.17
C ASP A 25 27.31 9.84 -18.55
N ARG A 26 27.03 8.94 -17.60
CA ARG A 26 26.04 7.85 -17.79
C ARG A 26 24.62 8.36 -18.08
N GLN A 27 24.35 9.64 -17.80
CA GLN A 27 23.05 10.30 -18.02
C GLN A 27 23.04 11.10 -19.33
N GLY A 28 24.11 11.03 -20.13
CA GLY A 28 24.22 11.70 -21.43
C GLY A 28 24.56 13.21 -21.36
N ARG A 29 24.83 13.76 -20.18
CA ARG A 29 25.19 15.17 -19.98
C ARG A 29 26.69 15.38 -20.20
N TYR A 30 27.08 16.57 -20.68
CA TYR A 30 28.49 16.88 -20.95
C TYR A 30 29.25 17.27 -19.68
N VAL A 31 30.47 16.72 -19.51
CA VAL A 31 31.42 17.06 -18.44
C VAL A 31 32.76 17.47 -19.09
N CYS A 32 33.35 18.59 -18.68
CA CYS A 32 34.67 19.00 -19.18
C CYS A 32 35.77 18.04 -18.67
N ALA A 33 36.87 17.93 -19.42
CA ALA A 33 37.99 17.05 -19.06
C ALA A 33 38.55 17.34 -17.66
N ASP A 34 38.65 18.62 -17.28
CA ASP A 34 39.14 19.04 -15.97
C ASP A 34 38.25 18.46 -14.86
N CYS A 35 36.93 18.68 -14.94
CA CYS A 35 35.97 18.13 -13.98
C CYS A 35 35.84 16.60 -14.02
N ALA A 36 36.14 15.96 -15.15
CA ALA A 36 36.16 14.50 -15.26
C ALA A 36 37.39 13.89 -14.57
N SER A 37 38.54 14.58 -14.64
CA SER A 37 39.79 14.17 -14.00
C SER A 37 39.80 14.39 -12.49
N THR A 38 39.07 15.40 -12.00
CA THR A 38 38.84 15.60 -10.57
C THR A 38 37.84 14.54 -10.08
N ARG A 39 38.35 13.35 -9.77
CA ARG A 39 37.62 12.35 -9.00
C ARG A 39 37.31 12.98 -7.65
N ALA A 40 36.11 13.53 -7.50
CA ALA A 40 35.53 13.74 -6.19
C ALA A 40 35.61 12.38 -5.46
N PRO A 41 36.15 12.31 -4.24
CA PRO A 41 36.09 11.09 -3.45
C PRO A 41 34.62 10.67 -3.41
N GLN A 42 34.35 9.45 -3.90
CA GLN A 42 33.05 8.85 -3.67
C GLN A 42 32.84 8.89 -2.14
N PRO A 43 31.70 9.39 -1.64
CA PRO A 43 31.37 9.15 -0.25
C PRO A 43 31.53 7.65 0.01
N PRO A 44 32.16 7.24 1.12
CA PRO A 44 32.34 5.83 1.42
C PRO A 44 31.00 5.13 1.23
N PRO A 45 30.96 3.97 0.57
CA PRO A 45 29.72 3.22 0.41
C PRO A 45 29.20 2.95 1.82
N ASP A 46 28.14 3.66 2.20
CA ASP A 46 27.49 3.49 3.49
C ASP A 46 27.17 2.01 3.64
N GLY A 47 27.64 1.47 4.76
CA GLY A 47 27.56 0.07 5.10
C GLY A 47 26.15 -0.46 4.89
N THR A 48 26.07 -1.44 4.02
CA THR A 48 24.94 -2.33 3.81
C THR A 48 24.36 -2.83 5.13
N ILE A 49 23.12 -2.43 5.44
CA ILE A 49 22.18 -3.32 6.12
C ILE A 49 21.55 -4.16 5.00
N PRO A 50 21.72 -5.49 4.97
CA PRO A 50 21.09 -6.31 3.96
C PRO A 50 19.61 -6.46 4.31
N LEU A 51 18.75 -5.70 3.62
CA LEU A 51 17.39 -6.14 3.35
C LEU A 51 17.31 -6.43 1.86
N ALA A 52 17.17 -7.72 1.56
CA ALA A 52 16.71 -8.18 0.26
C ALA A 52 15.29 -7.65 0.06
N ASP A 53 15.07 -6.88 -1.00
CA ASP A 53 13.81 -6.75 -1.72
C ASP A 53 14.12 -6.03 -3.05
N ASP A 54 14.20 -6.83 -4.12
CA ASP A 54 14.34 -6.39 -5.52
C ASP A 54 13.01 -5.77 -6.02
N ALA A 55 12.57 -4.69 -5.36
CA ALA A 55 11.64 -3.74 -5.97
C ALA A 55 12.48 -2.67 -6.67
N GLY A 56 12.56 -2.75 -7.99
CA GLY A 56 13.29 -1.79 -8.82
C GLY A 56 12.94 -0.35 -8.44
N PRO A 57 13.92 0.57 -8.43
CA PRO A 57 13.66 1.95 -8.02
C PRO A 57 12.62 2.55 -8.95
N ILE A 58 11.46 2.90 -8.38
CA ILE A 58 10.54 3.86 -9.00
C ILE A 58 11.42 5.07 -9.31
N GLY A 59 11.62 5.33 -10.60
CA GLY A 59 12.43 6.42 -11.10
C GLY A 59 11.85 7.74 -10.62
N VAL A 60 12.27 8.19 -9.44
CA VAL A 60 12.03 9.55 -8.99
C VAL A 60 12.80 10.39 -10.00
N ALA A 61 12.06 11.01 -10.92
CA ALA A 61 12.61 11.89 -11.93
C ALA A 61 13.61 12.84 -11.24
N PRO A 62 14.81 13.07 -11.82
CA PRO A 62 15.82 13.93 -11.23
C PRO A 62 15.16 15.23 -10.79
N TYR A 63 15.25 15.51 -9.49
CA TYR A 63 14.80 16.78 -8.93
C TYR A 63 15.52 17.88 -9.69
N ASP A 64 14.79 18.55 -10.59
CA ASP A 64 15.30 19.71 -11.30
C ASP A 64 15.52 20.78 -10.21
N PRO A 65 16.78 21.15 -9.92
CA PRO A 65 17.05 22.13 -8.88
C PRO A 65 16.27 23.39 -9.25
N SER A 66 15.34 23.75 -8.36
CA SER A 66 14.45 24.89 -8.50
C SER A 66 15.20 26.06 -9.16
N PRO A 67 14.64 26.69 -10.22
CA PRO A 67 15.31 27.76 -10.95
C PRO A 67 15.80 28.83 -9.98
N ALA A 68 16.98 29.37 -10.27
CA ALA A 68 17.62 30.40 -9.45
C ALA A 68 16.62 31.51 -9.11
N PRO A 69 16.55 31.95 -7.84
CA PRO A 69 15.58 32.95 -7.42
C PRO A 69 15.73 34.21 -8.28
N ILE A 70 14.65 34.57 -8.98
CA ILE A 70 14.60 35.76 -9.83
C ILE A 70 14.85 36.99 -8.94
N PRO A 71 15.92 37.77 -9.18
CA PRO A 71 16.18 38.99 -8.42
C PRO A 71 15.00 39.96 -8.55
N GLY A 72 14.44 40.40 -7.42
CA GLY A 72 13.39 41.43 -7.41
C GLY A 72 11.95 40.92 -7.26
N VAL A 73 11.70 39.61 -7.35
CA VAL A 73 10.41 39.06 -6.89
C VAL A 73 10.56 38.77 -5.40
N ALA A 74 9.98 39.64 -4.56
CA ALA A 74 9.88 39.39 -3.12
C ALA A 74 9.31 37.97 -2.95
N ALA A 75 10.10 37.07 -2.36
CA ALA A 75 9.68 35.71 -2.11
C ALA A 75 8.29 35.78 -1.46
N PRO A 76 7.24 35.17 -2.06
CA PRO A 76 5.90 35.27 -1.50
C PRO A 76 5.99 34.85 -0.05
N GLY A 77 5.54 35.75 0.83
CA GLY A 77 5.71 35.65 2.26
C GLY A 77 5.36 34.23 2.73
N ILE A 78 6.14 33.74 3.70
CA ILE A 78 5.98 32.40 4.29
C ILE A 78 4.50 32.11 4.63
N GLU A 79 3.73 33.16 4.95
CA GLU A 79 2.28 33.16 5.22
C GLU A 79 1.41 32.61 4.08
N ALA A 80 1.76 32.80 2.81
CA ALA A 80 0.95 32.33 1.68
C ALA A 80 1.15 30.84 1.33
N ARG A 81 2.21 30.20 1.85
CA ARG A 81 2.62 28.84 1.46
C ARG A 81 2.38 27.77 2.52
N LEU A 82 2.26 28.15 3.79
CA LEU A 82 1.84 27.28 4.87
C LEU A 82 0.31 27.36 4.97
N GLY A 83 -0.38 26.75 4.01
CA GLY A 83 -1.84 26.80 3.93
C GLY A 83 -2.47 26.43 5.28
N SER A 84 -3.16 27.42 5.89
CA SER A 84 -4.16 27.43 6.98
C SER A 84 -4.11 26.42 8.15
N SER A 85 -3.15 25.51 8.19
CA SER A 85 -3.03 24.41 9.13
C SER A 85 -1.86 24.70 10.07
N GLY A 86 -2.11 24.59 11.38
CA GLY A 86 -1.11 24.82 12.41
C GLY A 86 0.12 23.90 12.28
N CYS A 87 1.08 24.07 13.19
CA CYS A 87 2.31 23.30 13.26
C CYS A 87 2.01 21.80 13.20
N PRO A 88 2.58 21.02 12.25
CA PRO A 88 2.24 19.61 12.13
C PRO A 88 2.65 18.81 13.39
N SER A 89 3.64 19.27 14.17
CA SER A 89 4.06 18.56 15.38
C SER A 89 3.13 18.78 16.58
N CYS A 90 2.67 20.01 16.85
CA CYS A 90 1.93 20.34 18.07
C CYS A 90 0.55 20.99 17.84
N GLY A 91 0.19 21.28 16.59
CA GLY A 91 -1.07 21.92 16.24
C GLY A 91 -1.14 23.44 16.46
N TYR A 92 -0.08 24.07 16.98
CA TYR A 92 -0.04 25.54 17.24
C TYR A 92 -0.29 26.34 15.95
N ASP A 93 -1.16 27.35 16.02
CA ASP A 93 -1.47 28.19 14.86
C ASP A 93 -0.25 29.02 14.43
N LEU A 94 0.23 28.79 13.21
CA LEU A 94 1.43 29.45 12.67
C LEU A 94 1.13 30.81 12.03
N ARG A 95 -0.13 31.26 12.03
CA ARG A 95 -0.52 32.55 11.46
C ARG A 95 0.16 33.71 12.18
N GLY A 96 0.73 34.63 11.41
CA GLY A 96 1.40 35.84 11.91
C GLY A 96 2.77 35.62 12.55
N LEU A 97 3.33 34.41 12.47
CA LEU A 97 4.62 34.11 13.07
C LEU A 97 5.78 34.59 12.19
N LYS A 98 6.54 35.58 12.67
CA LYS A 98 7.68 36.16 11.92
C LYS A 98 8.91 35.24 11.85
N LYS A 99 9.06 34.30 12.80
CA LYS A 99 10.20 33.40 12.89
C LYS A 99 9.81 32.03 12.30
N ALA A 100 10.70 31.42 11.52
CA ALA A 100 10.52 30.07 10.98
C ALA A 100 10.75 28.95 12.03
N ARG A 101 10.27 29.16 13.26
CA ARG A 101 10.38 28.21 14.37
C ARG A 101 9.09 28.28 15.19
N CYS A 102 8.45 27.13 15.40
CA CYS A 102 7.25 27.05 16.24
C CYS A 102 7.60 27.42 17.70
N PRO A 103 6.84 28.32 18.37
CA PRO A 103 7.15 28.75 19.73
C PRO A 103 6.89 27.66 20.78
N GLU A 104 5.93 26.77 20.53
CA GLU A 104 5.55 25.70 21.46
C GLU A 104 6.52 24.51 21.42
N CYS A 105 6.76 23.95 20.23
CA CYS A 105 7.54 22.71 20.08
C CYS A 105 8.99 22.94 19.62
N GLY A 106 9.37 24.17 19.27
CA GLY A 106 10.72 24.48 18.78
C GLY A 106 11.05 23.95 17.38
N MET A 107 10.13 23.25 16.71
CA MET A 107 10.33 22.72 15.36
C MET A 107 10.64 23.83 14.35
N LEU A 108 11.66 23.60 13.52
CA LEU A 108 12.03 24.50 12.43
C LEU A 108 11.04 24.32 11.27
N LEU A 109 10.38 25.40 10.87
CA LEU A 109 9.36 25.41 9.82
C LEU A 109 10.01 25.55 8.44
N THR A 110 11.01 24.73 8.17
CA THR A 110 11.60 24.62 6.82
C THR A 110 10.67 23.77 5.95
N ARG A 111 10.65 24.05 4.65
CA ARG A 111 9.80 23.31 3.69
C ARG A 111 10.08 21.81 3.71
N GLY A 112 11.35 21.41 3.86
CA GLY A 112 11.77 20.02 3.93
C GLY A 112 11.26 19.34 5.21
N GLU A 113 11.42 19.99 6.36
CA GLU A 113 11.01 19.41 7.65
C GLU A 113 9.49 19.28 7.76
N VAL A 114 8.74 20.33 7.35
CA VAL A 114 7.27 20.28 7.33
C VAL A 114 6.77 19.17 6.41
N ARG A 115 7.41 18.99 5.25
CA ARG A 115 7.08 17.90 4.32
C ARG A 115 7.35 16.53 4.94
N ARG A 116 8.51 16.34 5.57
CA ARG A 116 8.89 15.08 6.21
C ARG A 116 7.92 14.69 7.32
N VAL A 117 7.58 15.62 8.22
CA VAL A 117 6.64 15.37 9.32
C VAL A 117 5.25 15.03 8.77
N ARG A 118 4.81 15.73 7.71
CA ARG A 118 3.52 15.46 7.08
C ARG A 118 3.49 14.09 6.41
N GLU A 119 4.53 13.73 5.65
CA GLU A 119 4.67 12.41 5.04
C GLU A 119 4.69 11.30 6.10
N GLU A 120 5.37 11.52 7.23
CA GLU A 120 5.34 10.56 8.34
C GLU A 120 3.93 10.43 8.94
N GLN A 121 3.21 11.53 9.15
CA GLN A 121 1.84 11.48 9.66
C GLN A 121 0.87 10.81 8.68
N ASP A 122 0.99 11.13 7.39
CA ASP A 122 0.17 10.55 6.34
C ASP A 122 0.46 9.06 6.21
N SER A 123 1.74 8.63 6.29
CA SER A 123 2.12 7.21 6.30
C SER A 123 1.50 6.46 7.48
N ARG A 124 1.50 7.04 8.69
CA ARG A 124 0.86 6.45 9.87
C ARG A 124 -0.67 6.37 9.72
N ARG A 125 -1.29 7.38 9.11
CA ARG A 125 -2.74 7.41 8.86
C ARG A 125 -3.14 6.37 7.82
N VAL A 126 -2.38 6.26 6.73
CA VAL A 126 -2.58 5.25 5.68
C VAL A 126 -2.40 3.86 6.27
N ALA A 127 -1.32 3.61 7.03
CA ALA A 127 -1.11 2.34 7.71
C ALA A 127 -2.28 1.99 8.64
N ARG A 128 -2.74 2.90 9.50
CA ARG A 128 -3.90 2.64 10.37
C ARG A 128 -5.17 2.32 9.59
N ARG A 129 -5.46 3.05 8.52
CA ARG A 129 -6.63 2.79 7.67
C ARG A 129 -6.55 1.43 6.98
N ALA A 130 -5.36 1.04 6.52
CA ALA A 130 -5.11 -0.25 5.91
C ALA A 130 -5.41 -1.41 6.87
N TYR A 131 -5.13 -1.28 8.18
CA TYR A 131 -5.51 -2.30 9.18
C TYR A 131 -6.97 -2.21 9.64
N LEU A 132 -7.48 -0.99 9.84
CA LEU A 132 -8.82 -0.80 10.41
C LEU A 132 -9.93 -1.26 9.48
N ARG A 133 -9.83 -1.01 8.18
CA ARG A 133 -10.86 -1.38 7.21
C ARG A 133 -11.12 -2.91 7.19
N PRO A 134 -10.13 -3.79 6.94
CA PRO A 134 -10.35 -5.22 6.93
C PRO A 134 -10.73 -5.75 8.31
N ALA A 135 -10.20 -5.19 9.41
CA ALA A 135 -10.59 -5.59 10.75
C ALA A 135 -12.07 -5.30 11.05
N VAL A 136 -12.58 -4.15 10.62
CA VAL A 136 -14.01 -3.80 10.76
C VAL A 136 -14.88 -4.73 9.93
N ILE A 137 -14.48 -5.04 8.69
CA ILE A 137 -15.21 -5.98 7.82
C ILE A 137 -15.22 -7.38 8.44
N ALA A 138 -14.07 -7.88 8.90
CA ALA A 138 -13.96 -9.19 9.56
C ALA A 138 -14.88 -9.27 10.78
N GLY A 139 -14.85 -8.26 11.65
CA GLY A 139 -15.73 -8.19 12.82
C GLY A 139 -17.22 -8.13 12.44
N ALA A 140 -17.57 -7.31 11.44
CA ALA A 140 -18.94 -7.15 10.95
C ALA A 140 -19.49 -8.43 10.30
N CYS A 141 -18.64 -9.28 9.71
CA CYS A 141 -19.04 -10.57 9.16
C CYS A 141 -19.03 -11.69 10.20
N MET A 142 -18.05 -11.71 11.11
CA MET A 142 -17.94 -12.74 12.14
C MET A 142 -19.06 -12.68 13.17
N LEU A 143 -19.48 -11.49 13.59
CA LEU A 143 -20.52 -11.32 14.61
C LEU A 143 -21.87 -11.94 14.21
N PRO A 144 -22.47 -11.65 13.05
CA PRO A 144 -23.72 -12.29 12.64
C PRO A 144 -23.53 -13.79 12.38
N LEU A 145 -22.37 -14.22 11.87
CA LEU A 145 -22.07 -15.64 11.68
C LEU A 145 -22.07 -16.41 13.02
N ALA A 146 -21.40 -15.87 14.04
CA ALA A 146 -21.36 -16.44 15.38
C ALA A 146 -22.73 -16.45 16.06
N VAL A 147 -23.51 -15.38 15.90
CA VAL A 147 -24.88 -15.30 16.42
C VAL A 147 -25.77 -16.35 15.75
N LEU A 148 -25.80 -16.42 14.42
CA LEU A 148 -26.64 -17.37 13.68
C LEU A 148 -26.35 -18.82 14.05
N LEU A 149 -25.06 -19.20 14.05
CA LEU A 149 -24.65 -20.57 14.35
C LEU A 149 -24.72 -20.90 15.84
N GLY A 150 -24.46 -19.92 16.71
CA GLY A 150 -24.64 -20.06 18.15
C GLY A 150 -26.11 -20.28 18.53
N PHE A 151 -27.05 -19.64 17.85
CA PHE A 151 -28.48 -19.87 18.05
C PHE A 151 -28.93 -21.24 17.53
N SER A 152 -28.40 -21.72 16.40
CA SER A 152 -28.86 -22.97 15.79
C SER A 152 -28.22 -24.23 16.39
N ALA A 153 -26.94 -24.15 16.77
CA ALA A 153 -26.13 -25.31 17.20
C ALA A 153 -25.44 -25.11 18.56
N GLY A 154 -25.74 -24.02 19.27
CA GLY A 154 -25.17 -23.78 20.61
C GLY A 154 -23.66 -23.57 20.60
N VAL A 155 -22.96 -24.19 21.55
CA VAL A 155 -21.51 -24.07 21.72
C VAL A 155 -20.75 -24.69 20.55
N ASP A 156 -21.25 -25.81 20.00
CA ASP A 156 -20.63 -26.48 18.86
C ASP A 156 -20.69 -25.60 17.59
N GLY A 157 -21.76 -24.82 17.43
CA GLY A 157 -21.85 -23.79 16.40
C GLY A 157 -20.76 -22.71 16.52
N LEU A 158 -20.47 -22.23 17.73
CA LEU A 158 -19.39 -21.26 17.97
C LEU A 158 -18.01 -21.86 17.69
N LEU A 159 -17.78 -23.13 18.09
CA LEU A 159 -16.56 -23.86 17.78
C LEU A 159 -16.40 -24.06 16.26
N ALA A 160 -17.49 -24.37 15.56
CA ALA A 160 -17.49 -24.48 14.10
C ALA A 160 -17.14 -23.15 13.41
N VAL A 161 -17.62 -22.01 13.93
CA VAL A 161 -17.21 -20.69 13.42
C VAL A 161 -15.71 -20.45 13.62
N ALA A 162 -15.21 -20.69 14.84
CA ALA A 162 -13.80 -20.49 15.15
C ALA A 162 -12.90 -21.38 14.28
N ALA A 163 -13.24 -22.67 14.15
CA ALA A 163 -12.51 -23.62 13.32
C ALA A 163 -12.60 -23.30 11.83
N GLY A 164 -13.78 -22.93 11.34
CA GLY A 164 -14.02 -22.56 9.95
C GLY A 164 -13.24 -21.30 9.53
N VAL A 165 -13.32 -20.23 10.34
CA VAL A 165 -12.60 -18.98 10.07
C VAL A 165 -11.09 -19.19 10.22
N GLY A 166 -10.64 -19.83 11.30
CA GLY A 166 -9.21 -20.08 11.55
C GLY A 166 -8.58 -20.98 10.48
N GLY A 167 -9.20 -22.14 10.24
CA GLY A 167 -8.75 -23.09 9.21
C GLY A 167 -8.83 -22.51 7.80
N GLY A 168 -9.90 -21.79 7.47
CA GLY A 168 -10.07 -21.12 6.19
C GLY A 168 -9.02 -20.03 5.95
N THR A 169 -8.70 -19.24 6.98
CA THR A 169 -7.66 -18.20 6.90
C THR A 169 -6.27 -18.80 6.72
N LEU A 170 -5.95 -19.91 7.41
CA LEU A 170 -4.70 -20.62 7.20
C LEU A 170 -4.59 -21.19 5.78
N ALA A 171 -5.64 -21.84 5.29
CA ALA A 171 -5.67 -22.38 3.93
C ALA A 171 -5.53 -21.26 2.87
N ALA A 172 -6.26 -20.15 3.04
CA ALA A 172 -6.14 -18.96 2.20
C ALA A 172 -4.72 -18.37 2.24
N GLY A 173 -4.08 -18.34 3.41
CA GLY A 173 -2.70 -17.88 3.57
C GLY A 173 -1.70 -18.74 2.80
N VAL A 174 -1.85 -20.07 2.83
CA VAL A 174 -1.01 -20.99 2.04
C VAL A 174 -1.19 -20.75 0.55
N ILE A 175 -2.44 -20.62 0.08
CA ILE A 175 -2.74 -20.33 -1.33
C ILE A 175 -2.16 -18.97 -1.74
N TYR A 176 -2.33 -17.95 -0.90
CA TYR A 176 -1.77 -16.62 -1.15
C TYR A 176 -0.25 -16.66 -1.29
N VAL A 177 0.46 -17.33 -0.37
CA VAL A 177 1.93 -17.46 -0.44
C VAL A 177 2.34 -18.21 -1.71
N PHE A 178 1.65 -19.29 -2.05
CA PHE A 178 1.94 -20.04 -3.28
C PHE A 178 1.72 -19.19 -4.55
N CYS A 179 0.58 -18.52 -4.67
CA CYS A 179 0.28 -17.62 -5.78
C CYS A 179 1.23 -16.41 -5.82
N GLY A 180 1.61 -15.88 -4.66
CA GLY A 180 2.61 -14.83 -4.49
C GLY A 180 3.96 -15.21 -5.07
N LEU A 181 4.44 -16.42 -4.76
CA LEU A 181 5.71 -16.94 -5.26
C LEU A 181 5.72 -17.20 -6.77
N VAL A 182 4.58 -17.59 -7.35
CA VAL A 182 4.51 -18.00 -8.76
C VAL A 182 4.14 -16.85 -9.70
N PHE A 183 3.23 -15.95 -9.28
CA PHE A 183 2.61 -14.98 -10.19
C PHE A 183 2.78 -13.51 -9.79
N LEU A 184 2.65 -13.19 -8.50
CA LEU A 184 2.37 -11.81 -8.06
C LEU A 184 3.59 -11.05 -7.52
N GLY A 185 4.63 -11.75 -7.07
CA GLY A 185 5.65 -11.14 -6.22
C GLY A 185 5.12 -10.90 -4.80
N PHE A 186 6.02 -10.70 -3.84
CA PHE A 186 5.69 -10.65 -2.42
C PHE A 186 6.10 -9.30 -1.83
N ASP A 187 5.16 -8.34 -1.78
CA ASP A 187 5.41 -6.97 -1.27
C ASP A 187 4.79 -6.64 0.11
N PRO A 188 3.60 -7.15 0.50
CA PRO A 188 2.96 -6.69 1.74
C PRO A 188 3.43 -7.44 3.00
N PRO A 189 3.43 -6.78 4.18
CA PRO A 189 3.76 -7.45 5.44
C PRO A 189 2.72 -8.53 5.78
N LEU A 190 3.19 -9.75 6.06
CA LEU A 190 2.36 -10.93 6.35
C LEU A 190 1.23 -10.71 7.36
N ARG A 191 1.45 -9.83 8.35
CA ARG A 191 0.44 -9.50 9.37
C ARG A 191 -0.77 -8.77 8.80
N LEU A 192 -0.56 -7.87 7.84
CA LEU A 192 -1.65 -7.15 7.18
C LEU A 192 -2.45 -8.11 6.29
N VAL A 193 -1.74 -8.95 5.52
CA VAL A 193 -2.34 -9.97 4.66
C VAL A 193 -3.20 -10.93 5.48
N ALA A 194 -2.73 -11.38 6.65
CA ALA A 194 -3.51 -12.27 7.51
C ALA A 194 -4.86 -11.65 7.93
N VAL A 195 -4.88 -10.35 8.26
CA VAL A 195 -6.12 -9.63 8.63
C VAL A 195 -7.04 -9.47 7.43
N GLN A 196 -6.50 -9.15 6.24
CA GLN A 196 -7.26 -9.07 5.00
C GLN A 196 -7.88 -10.42 4.62
N LEU A 197 -7.11 -11.51 4.68
CA LEU A 197 -7.60 -12.85 4.39
C LEU A 197 -8.67 -13.30 5.40
N ALA A 198 -8.52 -12.96 6.68
CA ALA A 198 -9.57 -13.24 7.68
C ALA A 198 -10.89 -12.51 7.35
N ALA A 199 -10.82 -11.27 6.85
CA ALA A 199 -11.99 -10.53 6.38
C ALA A 199 -12.66 -11.20 5.17
N VAL A 200 -11.85 -11.60 4.17
CA VAL A 200 -12.33 -12.32 2.98
C VAL A 200 -13.00 -13.65 3.37
N VAL A 201 -12.35 -14.45 4.22
CA VAL A 201 -12.85 -15.77 4.65
C VAL A 201 -14.14 -15.63 5.45
N SER A 202 -14.18 -14.71 6.42
CA SER A 202 -15.39 -14.48 7.23
C SER A 202 -16.58 -13.98 6.40
N GLY A 203 -16.37 -13.05 5.47
CA GLY A 203 -17.40 -12.60 4.53
C GLY A 203 -17.90 -13.73 3.62
N THR A 204 -16.98 -14.57 3.13
CA THR A 204 -17.32 -15.72 2.28
C THR A 204 -18.13 -16.77 3.05
N LEU A 205 -17.73 -17.08 4.29
CA LEU A 205 -18.45 -18.02 5.16
C LEU A 205 -19.83 -17.50 5.55
N LEU A 206 -19.96 -16.21 5.88
CA LEU A 206 -21.26 -15.61 6.16
C LEU A 206 -22.21 -15.73 4.96
N THR A 207 -21.72 -15.42 3.75
CA THR A 207 -22.50 -15.55 2.52
C THR A 207 -22.94 -17.00 2.28
N LEU A 208 -22.04 -17.96 2.51
CA LEU A 208 -22.33 -19.38 2.39
C LEU A 208 -23.42 -19.82 3.39
N VAL A 209 -23.31 -19.43 4.67
CA VAL A 209 -24.29 -19.79 5.70
C VAL A 209 -25.65 -19.16 5.43
N LEU A 210 -25.69 -17.89 5.02
CA LEU A 210 -26.94 -17.21 4.65
C LEU A 210 -27.62 -17.86 3.45
N LEU A 211 -26.86 -18.26 2.42
CA LEU A 211 -27.40 -18.98 1.27
C LEU A 211 -27.92 -20.35 1.68
N VAL A 212 -27.13 -21.15 2.42
CA VAL A 212 -27.55 -22.51 2.82
C VAL A 212 -28.77 -22.46 3.74
N GLY A 213 -28.78 -21.57 4.73
CA GLY A 213 -29.91 -21.40 5.64
C GLY A 213 -31.14 -20.80 4.96
N GLY A 214 -30.96 -19.84 4.06
CA GLY A 214 -32.05 -19.20 3.32
C GLY A 214 -32.68 -20.10 2.26
N LEU A 215 -31.89 -20.87 1.50
CA LEU A 215 -32.42 -21.77 0.47
C LEU A 215 -33.23 -22.93 1.05
N ALA A 216 -33.00 -23.34 2.30
CA ALA A 216 -33.84 -24.32 2.97
C ALA A 216 -35.32 -23.89 3.06
N LEU A 217 -35.59 -22.58 2.99
CA LEU A 217 -36.95 -22.02 3.05
C LEU A 217 -37.65 -21.96 1.68
N VAL A 218 -36.92 -22.00 0.55
CA VAL A 218 -37.45 -21.64 -0.79
C VAL A 218 -37.54 -22.87 -1.73
N GLY A 219 -37.67 -24.09 -1.19
CA GLY A 219 -37.57 -25.37 -1.91
C GLY A 219 -38.00 -25.35 -3.39
N GLY A 220 -37.03 -25.51 -4.32
CA GLY A 220 -37.36 -25.76 -5.74
C GLY A 220 -36.33 -25.42 -6.83
N MET A 221 -35.26 -24.64 -6.58
CA MET A 221 -34.26 -24.30 -7.61
C MET A 221 -33.04 -25.24 -7.58
N PRO A 222 -32.30 -25.42 -8.70
CA PRO A 222 -31.05 -26.18 -8.71
C PRO A 222 -30.00 -25.48 -7.83
N THR A 223 -29.93 -25.92 -6.57
CA THR A 223 -29.24 -25.22 -5.47
C THR A 223 -27.73 -25.26 -5.58
N THR A 224 -27.16 -26.12 -6.42
CA THR A 224 -25.71 -26.35 -6.49
C THR A 224 -24.95 -25.16 -7.07
N LEU A 225 -25.36 -24.65 -8.23
CA LEU A 225 -24.68 -23.51 -8.87
C LEU A 225 -24.77 -22.25 -8.01
N LEU A 226 -25.93 -21.97 -7.40
CA LEU A 226 -26.10 -20.80 -6.55
C LEU A 226 -25.32 -20.93 -5.23
N ARG A 227 -25.29 -22.13 -4.64
CA ARG A 227 -24.60 -22.41 -3.37
C ARG A 227 -23.08 -22.29 -3.47
N PHE A 228 -22.49 -22.59 -4.63
CA PHE A 228 -21.04 -22.51 -4.82
C PHE A 228 -20.60 -21.27 -5.59
N GLY A 229 -21.37 -20.87 -6.60
CA GLY A 229 -21.04 -19.75 -7.48
C GLY A 229 -21.07 -18.40 -6.76
N VAL A 230 -22.10 -18.15 -5.92
CA VAL A 230 -22.22 -16.86 -5.24
C VAL A 230 -21.12 -16.65 -4.19
N PRO A 231 -20.81 -17.60 -3.28
CA PRO A 231 -19.68 -17.43 -2.36
C PRO A 231 -18.34 -17.28 -3.08
N ALA A 232 -18.11 -18.01 -4.18
CA ALA A 232 -16.89 -17.86 -4.97
C ALA A 232 -16.78 -16.46 -5.59
N LEU A 233 -17.86 -15.93 -6.16
CA LEU A 233 -17.90 -14.59 -6.72
C LEU A 233 -17.69 -13.52 -5.64
N VAL A 234 -18.34 -13.66 -4.48
CA VAL A 234 -18.13 -12.75 -3.33
C VAL A 234 -16.68 -12.83 -2.85
N CYS A 235 -16.09 -14.02 -2.79
CA CYS A 235 -14.68 -14.19 -2.43
C CYS A 235 -13.76 -13.43 -3.41
N VAL A 236 -13.96 -13.58 -4.72
CA VAL A 236 -13.17 -12.85 -5.74
C VAL A 236 -13.34 -11.33 -5.59
N VAL A 237 -14.56 -10.83 -5.38
CA VAL A 237 -14.83 -9.40 -5.19
C VAL A 237 -14.15 -8.88 -3.91
N LEU A 238 -14.22 -9.62 -2.81
CA LEU A 238 -13.58 -9.25 -1.55
C LEU A 238 -12.05 -9.29 -1.65
N VAL A 239 -11.49 -10.29 -2.34
CA VAL A 239 -10.05 -10.37 -2.65
C VAL A 239 -9.63 -9.15 -3.47
N HIS A 240 -10.36 -8.82 -4.54
CA HIS A 240 -10.10 -7.63 -5.35
C HIS A 240 -10.11 -6.35 -4.51
N SER A 241 -11.14 -6.17 -3.67
CA SER A 241 -11.32 -4.92 -2.93
C SER A 241 -10.42 -4.74 -1.71
N GLU A 242 -9.98 -5.83 -1.07
CA GLU A 242 -9.21 -5.78 0.18
C GLU A 242 -7.70 -6.00 -0.03
N LEU A 243 -7.30 -6.74 -1.08
CA LEU A 243 -5.89 -6.89 -1.45
C LEU A 243 -5.45 -5.91 -2.54
N ASP A 244 -6.36 -5.03 -3.01
CA ASP A 244 -6.13 -4.06 -4.10
C ASP A 244 -5.51 -4.72 -5.36
N LEU A 245 -5.90 -5.97 -5.65
CA LEU A 245 -5.41 -6.74 -6.79
C LEU A 245 -6.17 -6.37 -8.06
N GLU A 246 -5.56 -6.55 -9.25
CA GLU A 246 -6.31 -6.48 -10.49
C GLU A 246 -7.37 -7.61 -10.56
N LEU A 247 -8.46 -7.40 -11.32
CA LEU A 247 -9.58 -8.37 -11.36
C LEU A 247 -9.14 -9.75 -11.87
N GLN A 248 -8.16 -9.81 -12.77
CA GLN A 248 -7.59 -11.06 -13.29
C GLN A 248 -6.84 -11.82 -12.18
N ASP A 249 -5.98 -11.13 -11.44
CA ASP A 249 -5.21 -11.71 -10.33
C ASP A 249 -6.11 -12.10 -9.16
N ALA A 250 -7.12 -11.27 -8.87
CA ALA A 250 -8.15 -11.58 -7.89
C ALA A 250 -8.94 -12.83 -8.26
N GLY A 251 -9.16 -13.10 -9.55
CA GLY A 251 -9.76 -14.34 -10.03
C GLY A 251 -8.85 -15.56 -9.80
N ILE A 252 -7.57 -15.43 -10.16
CA ILE A 252 -6.55 -16.48 -10.00
C ILE A 252 -6.39 -16.88 -8.53
N LEU A 253 -6.41 -15.91 -7.62
CA LEU A 253 -6.28 -16.14 -6.19
C LEU A 253 -7.62 -16.49 -5.51
N GLY A 254 -8.70 -15.80 -5.88
CA GLY A 254 -9.99 -15.87 -5.20
C GLY A 254 -10.74 -17.17 -5.42
N ILE A 255 -10.69 -17.74 -6.64
CA ILE A 255 -11.34 -19.02 -6.94
C ILE A 255 -10.76 -20.18 -6.10
N PRO A 256 -9.44 -20.44 -6.09
CA PRO A 256 -8.88 -21.52 -5.26
C PRO A 256 -9.08 -21.25 -3.76
N THR A 257 -9.02 -19.98 -3.34
CA THR A 257 -9.32 -19.60 -1.95
C THR A 257 -10.75 -19.95 -1.57
N ALA A 258 -11.74 -19.63 -2.40
CA ALA A 258 -13.13 -20.00 -2.17
C ALA A 258 -13.33 -21.51 -2.09
N LEU A 259 -12.69 -22.28 -2.98
CA LEU A 259 -12.74 -23.74 -2.97
C LEU A 259 -12.14 -24.30 -1.66
N ALA A 260 -10.99 -23.79 -1.22
CA ALA A 260 -10.38 -24.22 0.01
C ALA A 260 -11.24 -23.89 1.23
N VAL A 261 -11.85 -22.70 1.29
CA VAL A 261 -12.78 -22.32 2.35
C VAL A 261 -14.01 -23.23 2.36
N LEU A 262 -14.55 -23.58 1.20
CA LEU A 262 -15.66 -24.53 1.08
C LEU A 262 -15.28 -25.93 1.61
N VAL A 263 -14.11 -26.43 1.24
CA VAL A 263 -13.61 -27.72 1.72
C VAL A 263 -13.42 -27.71 3.24
N VAL A 264 -12.75 -26.68 3.78
CA VAL A 264 -12.58 -26.53 5.24
C VAL A 264 -13.93 -26.46 5.94
N TRP A 265 -14.86 -25.65 5.44
CA TRP A 265 -16.18 -25.51 6.04
C TRP A 265 -16.98 -26.81 6.02
N THR A 266 -16.96 -27.56 4.91
CA THR A 266 -17.66 -28.85 4.82
C THR A 266 -17.09 -29.88 5.79
N ILE A 267 -15.77 -29.94 5.96
CA ILE A 267 -15.12 -30.79 6.97
C ILE A 267 -15.54 -30.38 8.38
N VAL A 268 -15.46 -29.08 8.70
CA VAL A 268 -15.81 -28.55 10.02
C VAL A 268 -17.28 -28.81 10.34
N ALA A 269 -18.18 -28.49 9.40
CA ALA A 269 -19.61 -28.73 9.53
C ALA A 269 -19.92 -30.21 9.72
N HIS A 270 -19.26 -31.11 8.99
CA HIS A 270 -19.50 -32.55 9.13
C HIS A 270 -19.06 -33.13 10.49
N ASN A 271 -18.04 -32.54 11.14
CA ASN A 271 -17.51 -33.04 12.41
C ASN A 271 -18.16 -32.38 13.64
N LEU A 272 -18.73 -31.18 13.50
CA LEU A 272 -19.21 -30.37 14.64
C LEU A 272 -20.71 -30.02 14.61
N LEU A 273 -21.41 -30.14 13.47
CA LEU A 273 -22.84 -29.83 13.33
C LEU A 273 -23.64 -31.10 13.04
#